data_AF-A0A3B8KTD8-F1
#
_entry.id   AF-A0A3B8KTD8-F1
#
_cell.length_a   1.000
_cell.length_b   1.000
_cell.length_c   1.000
_cell.angle_alpha   90.00
_cell.angle_beta   90.00
_cell.angle_gamma   90.00
#
_symmetry.space_group_name_H-M   'P 1'
#
loop_
_entity.id
_entity.type
_entity.pdbx_description
1 polymer ?
#
loop_
_entity_poly.entity_id
_entity_poly.type
_entity_poly.pdbx_seq_one_letter_code
_entity_poly.pdbx_strand_id
1 'polypeptide(L)'
;MRTASSRTARDVAQSTRRGLAMLELVLSLPILLMVMGLMILIGWAGAFKVRSQVHAREAVWRSIHRATIPGAGQVLPGQPGDVPPILLSVDRSPGQPYIQPPTAELALFDSHQVVRGPVLIDPQSGRGIDVNRDLLDPNLGLITGRALLERDFPLMASLPPHGYQYNTEFSILDNRWQFWQMGLASNRSRRTLGLYPDFLGLWTRITAEPRARFNRLAAQLEVVNRRQMDLFDRDRELGAYHRRYIDYYPNPPRGSRTCAPGELDAIADQLIRRIGIPRPRTNLQQAGIPGRLSQDFLDMYRALRDQARLQNDAQSAAAYTTLIQQLEAFQASLVQ
;
A
#
# COMPACT_ATOMS: atom_id res chain seq x y z
N MET A 1 31.80 -104.69 -31.13
CA MET A 1 30.41 -104.94 -31.59
C MET A 1 29.49 -104.37 -30.51
N ARG A 2 28.64 -103.41 -30.87
CA ARG A 2 27.80 -102.59 -29.99
C ARG A 2 26.53 -103.35 -29.55
N THR A 3 26.11 -103.17 -28.30
CA THR A 3 24.70 -103.03 -27.81
C THR A 3 24.77 -102.58 -26.34
N ALA A 4 24.45 -101.34 -25.98
CA ALA A 4 23.13 -100.71 -25.79
C ALA A 4 22.59 -100.80 -24.34
N SER A 5 22.36 -99.61 -23.77
CA SER A 5 21.30 -99.24 -22.82
C SER A 5 21.79 -98.62 -21.50
N SER A 6 22.21 -97.35 -21.55
CA SER A 6 22.26 -96.48 -20.37
C SER A 6 20.93 -95.72 -20.26
N ARG A 7 19.99 -96.25 -19.49
CA ARG A 7 18.85 -95.46 -18.99
C ARG A 7 19.37 -94.51 -17.91
N THR A 8 19.71 -93.28 -18.29
CA THR A 8 19.76 -92.16 -17.35
C THR A 8 18.35 -91.61 -17.17
N ALA A 9 17.62 -92.18 -16.22
CA ALA A 9 16.49 -91.52 -15.60
C ALA A 9 17.05 -90.42 -14.68
N ARG A 10 16.73 -89.16 -15.00
CA ARG A 10 16.82 -87.92 -14.22
C ARG A 10 16.69 -86.79 -15.26
N ASP A 11 15.51 -86.58 -15.85
CA ASP A 11 14.42 -85.83 -15.21
C ASP A 11 14.68 -85.48 -13.74
N VAL A 12 15.64 -84.56 -13.52
CA VAL A 12 15.58 -83.71 -12.33
C VAL A 12 14.40 -82.80 -12.56
N ALA A 13 13.28 -83.27 -12.01
CA ALA A 13 12.03 -82.58 -11.90
C ALA A 13 12.26 -81.08 -11.67
N GLN A 14 11.68 -80.28 -12.55
CA GLN A 14 11.20 -78.96 -12.21
C GLN A 14 10.33 -79.12 -10.95
N SER A 15 10.95 -78.97 -9.79
CA SER A 15 10.29 -78.82 -8.51
C SER A 15 9.51 -77.51 -8.57
N THR A 16 8.31 -77.62 -9.12
CA THR A 16 7.24 -76.64 -9.00
C THR A 16 6.99 -76.44 -7.51
N ARG A 17 7.61 -75.41 -6.93
CA ARG A 17 7.24 -74.89 -5.61
C ARG A 17 5.85 -74.25 -5.71
N ARG A 18 4.82 -75.09 -5.83
CA ARG A 18 3.41 -74.72 -5.76
C ARG A 18 2.99 -74.82 -4.30
N GLY A 19 2.58 -73.70 -3.71
CA GLY A 19 1.91 -73.69 -2.39
C GLY A 19 2.17 -72.46 -1.52
N LEU A 20 3.28 -71.75 -1.69
CA LEU A 20 3.61 -70.57 -0.85
C LEU A 20 3.11 -69.23 -1.41
N ALA A 21 2.81 -69.16 -2.71
CA ALA A 21 2.35 -67.92 -3.34
C ALA A 21 1.05 -67.38 -2.73
N MET A 22 0.13 -68.27 -2.30
CA MET A 22 -1.13 -67.86 -1.67
C MET A 22 -0.91 -67.41 -0.22
N LEU A 23 0.07 -67.97 0.50
CA LEU A 23 0.46 -67.53 1.83
C LEU A 23 1.18 -66.17 1.78
N GLU A 24 2.11 -66.00 0.84
CA GLU A 24 2.78 -64.72 0.59
C GLU A 24 1.78 -63.64 0.16
N LEU A 25 0.77 -63.97 -0.65
CA LEU A 25 -0.31 -63.05 -1.00
C LEU A 25 -1.13 -62.63 0.22
N VAL A 26 -1.54 -63.58 1.07
CA VAL A 26 -2.35 -63.31 2.26
C VAL A 26 -1.57 -62.48 3.29
N LEU A 27 -0.25 -62.68 3.40
CA LEU A 27 0.59 -61.94 4.35
C LEU A 27 1.04 -60.57 3.81
N SER A 28 1.20 -60.43 2.49
CA SER A 28 1.58 -59.16 1.84
C SER A 28 0.41 -58.19 1.72
N LEU A 29 -0.82 -58.67 1.52
CA LEU A 29 -2.01 -57.84 1.39
C LEU A 29 -2.25 -56.90 2.59
N PRO A 30 -2.23 -57.33 3.87
CA PRO A 30 -2.39 -56.43 5.00
C PRO A 30 -1.23 -55.44 5.16
N ILE A 31 0.00 -55.85 4.83
CA ILE A 31 1.18 -54.95 4.85
C ILE A 31 1.00 -53.86 3.79
N LEU A 32 0.56 -54.21 2.58
CA LEU A 32 0.34 -53.27 1.49
C LEU A 32 -0.80 -52.31 1.81
N LEU A 33 -1.90 -52.80 2.40
CA LEU A 33 -2.99 -51.96 2.90
C LEU A 33 -2.53 -51.01 4.02
N MET A 34 -1.67 -51.48 4.93
CA MET A 34 -1.10 -50.65 5.99
C MET A 34 -0.23 -49.53 5.41
N VAL A 35 0.64 -49.85 4.44
CA VAL A 35 1.48 -48.85 3.76
C VAL A 35 0.61 -47.84 3.01
N MET A 36 -0.39 -48.30 2.27
CA MET A 36 -1.33 -47.43 1.56
C MET A 36 -2.09 -46.51 2.53
N GLY A 37 -2.58 -47.06 3.65
CA GLY A 37 -3.23 -46.28 4.70
C GLY A 37 -2.30 -45.24 5.31
N LEU A 38 -1.03 -45.59 5.55
CA LEU A 38 -0.02 -44.67 6.05
C LEU A 38 0.27 -43.54 5.06
N MET A 39 0.38 -43.85 3.76
CA MET A 39 0.55 -42.83 2.71
C MET A 39 -0.62 -41.85 2.68
N ILE A 40 -1.86 -42.33 2.82
CA ILE A 40 -3.05 -41.48 2.88
C ILE A 40 -3.02 -40.58 4.12
N LEU A 41 -2.70 -41.13 5.30
CA LEU A 41 -2.60 -40.37 6.54
C LEU A 41 -1.55 -39.26 6.46
N ILE A 42 -0.36 -39.56 5.94
CA ILE A 42 0.72 -38.57 5.77
C ILE A 42 0.32 -37.51 4.74
N GLY A 43 -0.27 -37.91 3.62
CA GLY A 43 -0.74 -36.97 2.59
C GLY A 43 -1.81 -36.02 3.13
N TRP A 44 -2.78 -36.55 3.88
CA TRP A 44 -3.81 -35.77 4.55
C TRP A 44 -3.22 -34.79 5.57
N ALA A 45 -2.32 -35.28 6.42
CA ALA A 45 -1.64 -34.46 7.43
C ALA A 45 -0.83 -33.32 6.78
N GLY A 46 -0.08 -33.63 5.72
CA GLY A 46 0.70 -32.64 4.98
C GLY A 46 -0.18 -31.57 4.34
N ALA A 47 -1.28 -31.96 3.71
CA ALA A 47 -2.21 -31.03 3.06
C ALA A 47 -2.80 -30.03 4.06
N PHE A 48 -3.26 -30.50 5.23
CA PHE A 48 -3.83 -29.63 6.25
C PHE A 48 -2.78 -28.81 7.01
N LYS A 49 -1.56 -29.31 7.17
CA LYS A 49 -0.43 -28.52 7.66
C LYS A 49 -0.16 -27.32 6.74
N VAL A 50 -0.06 -27.54 5.43
CA VAL A 50 0.15 -26.45 4.45
C VAL A 50 -1.02 -25.46 4.47
N ARG A 51 -2.27 -25.94 4.52
CA ARG A 51 -3.44 -25.06 4.65
C ARG A 51 -3.36 -24.22 5.93
N SER A 52 -3.03 -24.81 7.08
CA SER A 52 -2.89 -24.06 8.34
C SER A 52 -1.85 -22.94 8.24
N GLN A 53 -0.73 -23.16 7.53
CA GLN A 53 0.28 -22.12 7.27
C GLN A 53 -0.24 -21.01 6.37
N VAL A 54 -0.97 -21.35 5.31
CA VAL A 54 -1.60 -20.36 4.42
C VAL A 54 -2.60 -19.51 5.20
N HIS A 55 -3.43 -20.13 6.03
CA HIS A 55 -4.42 -19.45 6.85
C HIS A 55 -3.79 -18.54 7.93
N ALA A 56 -2.72 -18.99 8.60
CA ALA A 56 -1.98 -18.15 9.55
C ALA A 56 -1.39 -16.91 8.86
N ARG A 57 -0.83 -17.09 7.66
CA ARG A 57 -0.34 -15.99 6.84
C ARG A 57 -1.46 -15.05 6.41
N GLU A 58 -2.58 -15.58 5.94
CA GLU A 58 -3.73 -14.79 5.51
C GLU A 58 -4.30 -13.95 6.65
N ALA A 59 -4.41 -14.53 7.86
CA ALA A 59 -4.83 -13.82 9.07
C ALA A 59 -3.97 -12.57 9.29
N VAL A 60 -2.64 -12.71 9.18
CA VAL A 60 -1.72 -11.56 9.24
C VAL A 60 -2.00 -10.55 8.15
N TRP A 61 -2.04 -10.95 6.87
CA TRP A 61 -2.17 -9.99 5.77
C TRP A 61 -3.49 -9.21 5.82
N ARG A 62 -4.58 -9.86 6.25
CA ARG A 62 -5.88 -9.20 6.45
C ARG A 62 -5.85 -8.15 7.55
N SER A 63 -5.02 -8.35 8.56
CA SER A 63 -4.90 -7.43 9.68
C SER A 63 -4.07 -6.18 9.40
N ILE A 64 -3.29 -6.12 8.32
CA ILE A 64 -2.41 -4.97 8.03
C ILE A 64 -3.23 -3.73 7.66
N HIS A 65 -4.42 -3.91 7.07
CA HIS A 65 -5.20 -2.79 6.56
C HIS A 65 -5.89 -1.98 7.67
N ARG A 66 -5.96 -0.64 7.49
CA ARG A 66 -6.53 0.31 8.47
C ARG A 66 -7.99 0.01 8.85
N ALA A 67 -8.78 -0.62 7.99
CA ALA A 67 -10.17 -0.96 8.27
C ALA A 67 -10.32 -2.19 9.19
N THR A 68 -9.26 -2.99 9.33
CA THR A 68 -9.25 -4.25 10.07
C THR A 68 -8.18 -4.16 11.15
N ILE A 69 -8.19 -3.10 11.97
CA ILE A 69 -7.26 -2.99 13.09
C ILE A 69 -7.76 -3.95 14.16
N PRO A 70 -7.12 -5.12 14.34
CA PRO A 70 -7.55 -6.06 15.35
C PRO A 70 -7.01 -5.60 16.69
N GLY A 71 -7.83 -5.70 17.75
CA GLY A 71 -7.29 -5.75 19.11
C GLY A 71 -6.44 -7.01 19.29
N ALA A 72 -5.59 -7.02 20.32
CA ALA A 72 -4.82 -8.22 20.68
C ALA A 72 -5.75 -9.43 20.87
N GLY A 73 -5.44 -10.54 20.20
CA GLY A 73 -6.23 -11.78 20.28
C GLY A 73 -7.58 -11.73 19.54
N GLN A 74 -7.79 -10.78 18.63
CA GLN A 74 -9.04 -10.74 17.87
C GLN A 74 -9.15 -11.97 16.96
N VAL A 75 -10.27 -12.68 17.09
CA VAL A 75 -10.66 -13.77 16.19
C VAL A 75 -11.19 -13.17 14.89
N LEU A 76 -10.60 -13.58 13.76
CA LEU A 76 -11.04 -13.17 12.44
C LEU A 76 -12.15 -14.10 11.95
N PRO A 77 -13.21 -13.57 11.32
CA PRO A 77 -14.21 -14.42 10.69
C PRO A 77 -13.58 -15.22 9.54
N GLY A 78 -13.93 -16.50 9.48
CA GLY A 78 -13.57 -17.39 8.37
C GLY A 78 -14.11 -16.88 7.03
N GLN A 79 -13.42 -17.20 5.95
CA GLN A 79 -13.81 -16.84 4.60
C GLN A 79 -14.77 -17.87 3.97
N PRO A 80 -15.58 -17.47 2.98
CA PRO A 80 -16.33 -18.41 2.16
C PRO A 80 -15.38 -19.41 1.48
N GLY A 81 -15.55 -20.71 1.78
CA GLY A 81 -14.70 -21.78 1.25
C GLY A 81 -13.65 -22.32 2.23
N ASP A 82 -13.49 -21.71 3.40
CA ASP A 82 -12.71 -22.30 4.50
C ASP A 82 -13.36 -23.61 4.95
N VAL A 83 -12.55 -24.60 5.30
CA VAL A 83 -13.02 -25.89 5.81
C VAL A 83 -13.10 -25.81 7.33
N PRO A 84 -14.29 -25.64 7.95
CA PRO A 84 -14.43 -25.55 9.40
C PRO A 84 -14.12 -26.90 10.08
N PRO A 85 -13.72 -26.92 11.37
CA PRO A 85 -13.44 -25.76 12.22
C PRO A 85 -12.02 -25.23 11.98
N ILE A 86 -11.92 -23.95 11.62
CA ILE A 86 -10.66 -23.22 11.63
C ILE A 86 -10.84 -21.95 12.45
N LEU A 87 -9.93 -21.75 13.41
CA LEU A 87 -9.90 -20.57 14.25
C LEU A 87 -8.71 -19.72 13.80
N LEU A 88 -9.03 -18.54 13.26
CA LEU A 88 -8.06 -17.55 12.84
C LEU A 88 -8.00 -16.47 13.91
N SER A 89 -6.82 -16.15 14.40
CA SER A 89 -6.64 -15.03 15.32
C SER A 89 -5.41 -14.23 14.94
N VAL A 90 -5.39 -12.96 15.35
CA VAL A 90 -4.24 -12.09 15.19
C VAL A 90 -3.87 -11.49 16.53
N ASP A 91 -2.57 -11.49 16.78
CA ASP A 91 -1.97 -10.85 17.93
C ASP A 91 -1.01 -9.75 17.47
N ARG A 92 -1.16 -8.57 18.07
CA ARG A 92 -0.29 -7.40 17.87
C ARG A 92 0.49 -7.06 19.14
N SER A 93 0.49 -7.97 20.11
CA SER A 93 1.27 -7.81 21.32
C SER A 93 2.77 -7.91 20.99
N PRO A 94 3.64 -7.08 21.59
CA PRO A 94 5.07 -7.34 21.61
C PRO A 94 5.28 -8.66 22.36
N GLY A 95 5.30 -9.76 21.62
CA GLY A 95 5.64 -11.08 22.14
C GLY A 95 7.13 -11.14 22.49
N GLN A 96 7.72 -12.32 22.31
CA GLN A 96 9.18 -12.45 22.31
C GLN A 96 9.78 -11.47 21.28
N PRO A 97 10.73 -10.60 21.69
CA PRO A 97 11.33 -9.64 20.77
C PRO A 97 12.05 -10.40 19.66
N TYR A 98 11.66 -10.15 18.41
CA TYR A 98 12.30 -10.78 17.25
C TYR A 98 13.74 -10.26 17.08
N ILE A 99 13.95 -8.99 17.46
CA ILE A 99 15.28 -8.38 17.56
C ILE A 99 15.60 -8.30 19.05
N GLN A 100 16.53 -9.14 19.49
CA GLN A 100 17.02 -9.10 20.85
C GLN A 100 17.64 -7.73 21.13
N PRO A 101 17.40 -7.14 22.31
CA PRO A 101 18.08 -5.90 22.67
C PRO A 101 19.59 -6.11 22.63
N PRO A 102 20.37 -5.09 22.23
CA PRO A 102 21.82 -5.20 22.20
C PRO A 102 22.35 -5.58 23.59
N THR A 103 23.43 -6.36 23.62
CA THR A 103 24.16 -6.64 24.87
C THR A 103 24.62 -5.32 25.51
N ALA A 104 24.86 -5.34 26.82
CA ALA A 104 25.29 -4.15 27.56
C ALA A 104 26.53 -3.46 26.95
N GLU A 105 27.41 -4.24 26.32
CA GLU A 105 28.59 -3.77 25.60
C GLU A 105 28.23 -3.00 24.32
N LEU A 106 27.29 -3.51 23.51
CA LEU A 106 26.79 -2.79 22.33
C LEU A 106 25.96 -1.54 22.71
N ALA A 107 25.28 -1.55 23.87
CA ALA A 107 24.54 -0.40 24.37
C ALA A 107 25.44 0.82 24.63
N LEU A 108 26.72 0.61 24.98
CA LEU A 108 27.70 1.70 25.13
C LEU A 108 28.02 2.37 23.79
N PHE A 109 28.17 1.58 22.72
CA PHE A 109 28.38 2.12 21.36
C PHE A 109 27.15 2.85 20.84
N ASP A 110 25.95 2.40 21.22
CA ASP A 110 24.69 3.05 20.90
C ASP A 110 24.57 4.48 21.47
N SER A 111 25.27 4.78 22.57
CA SER A 111 25.32 6.11 23.17
C SER A 111 26.37 7.03 22.53
N HIS A 112 27.21 6.48 21.65
CA HIS A 112 28.32 7.22 21.05
C HIS A 112 27.82 8.17 19.95
N GLN A 113 28.28 9.43 19.97
CA GLN A 113 27.84 10.48 19.03
C GLN A 113 28.07 10.13 17.55
N VAL A 114 29.05 9.28 17.25
CA VAL A 114 29.32 8.81 15.87
C VAL A 114 28.20 7.88 15.36
N VAL A 115 27.56 7.13 16.25
CA VAL A 115 26.54 6.13 15.88
C VAL A 115 25.15 6.76 15.77
N ARG A 116 24.77 7.64 16.70
CA ARG A 116 23.43 8.28 16.72
C ARG A 116 23.39 9.74 16.30
N GLY A 117 24.53 10.35 16.01
CA GLY A 117 24.64 11.77 15.71
C GLY A 117 24.57 12.65 16.98
N PRO A 118 24.69 13.99 16.81
CA PRO A 118 24.56 14.91 17.92
C PRO A 118 23.13 14.86 18.49
N VAL A 119 23.01 14.74 19.81
CA VAL A 119 21.73 14.93 20.49
C VAL A 119 21.27 16.35 20.20
N LEU A 120 20.07 16.50 19.64
CA LEU A 120 19.49 17.82 19.43
C LEU A 120 19.18 18.41 20.81
N ILE A 121 19.73 19.59 21.09
CA ILE A 121 19.54 20.28 22.36
C ILE A 121 18.70 21.53 22.05
N ASP A 122 17.66 21.75 22.85
CA ASP A 122 16.92 23.01 22.80
C ASP A 122 17.83 24.15 23.28
N PRO A 123 18.12 25.16 22.43
CA PRO A 123 19.02 26.25 22.79
C PRO A 123 18.49 27.14 23.94
N GLN A 124 17.18 27.10 24.24
CA GLN A 124 16.60 27.92 25.32
C GLN A 124 16.64 27.22 26.67
N SER A 125 16.33 25.92 26.71
CA SER A 125 16.30 25.15 27.96
C SER A 125 17.58 24.36 28.25
N GLY A 126 18.46 24.19 27.25
CA GLY A 126 19.65 23.35 27.37
C GLY A 126 19.34 21.85 27.50
N ARG A 127 18.08 21.46 27.37
CA ARG A 127 17.63 20.06 27.49
C ARG A 127 17.69 19.37 26.12
N GLY A 128 18.11 18.11 26.11
CA GLY A 128 18.03 17.26 24.93
C GLY A 128 16.57 17.04 24.53
N ILE A 129 16.27 17.21 23.24
CA ILE A 129 14.95 16.97 22.68
C ILE A 129 14.64 15.47 22.76
N ASP A 130 13.52 15.11 23.37
CA ASP A 130 13.15 13.72 23.51
C ASP A 130 12.63 13.14 22.18
N VAL A 131 13.02 11.90 21.91
CA VAL A 131 12.58 11.15 20.73
C VAL A 131 11.71 10.02 21.23
N ASN A 132 10.49 9.93 20.72
CA ASN A 132 9.60 8.81 21.00
C ASN A 132 10.21 7.51 20.44
N ARG A 133 10.82 6.73 21.34
CA ARG A 133 11.54 5.49 21.00
C ARG A 133 10.58 4.37 20.62
N ASP A 134 9.37 4.39 21.16
CA ASP A 134 8.35 3.36 20.90
C ASP A 134 7.91 3.40 19.42
N LEU A 135 7.87 4.57 18.79
CA LEU A 135 7.60 4.67 17.35
C LEU A 135 8.71 4.10 16.48
N LEU A 136 9.92 3.97 17.02
CA LEU A 136 11.10 3.48 16.33
C LEU A 136 11.45 2.05 16.73
N ASP A 137 10.71 1.45 17.67
CA ASP A 137 10.91 0.07 18.09
C ASP A 137 10.32 -0.88 17.03
N PRO A 138 11.16 -1.65 16.31
CA PRO A 138 10.66 -2.63 15.35
C PRO A 138 9.82 -3.72 16.01
N ASN A 139 10.03 -4.03 17.29
CA ASN A 139 9.25 -5.07 17.96
C ASN A 139 7.78 -4.69 18.15
N LEU A 140 7.46 -3.39 18.23
CA LEU A 140 6.08 -2.89 18.30
C LEU A 140 5.34 -2.97 16.96
N GLY A 141 6.07 -3.15 15.86
CA GLY A 141 5.50 -3.38 14.51
C GLY A 141 5.25 -4.85 14.18
N LEU A 142 5.49 -5.77 15.11
CA LEU A 142 5.30 -7.20 14.89
C LEU A 142 3.83 -7.57 14.95
N ILE A 143 3.35 -8.27 13.92
CA ILE A 143 1.99 -8.80 13.86
C ILE A 143 2.09 -10.30 13.65
N THR A 144 1.48 -11.07 14.56
CA THR A 144 1.49 -12.53 14.52
C THR A 144 0.08 -13.05 14.26
N GLY A 145 -0.10 -13.79 13.19
CA GLY A 145 -1.33 -14.46 12.85
C GLY A 145 -1.23 -15.91 13.24
N ARG A 146 -2.29 -16.41 13.86
CA ARG A 146 -2.40 -17.78 14.31
C ARG A 146 -3.57 -18.45 13.61
N ALA A 147 -3.34 -19.68 13.16
CA ALA A 147 -4.38 -20.56 12.68
C ALA A 147 -4.36 -21.83 13.54
N LEU A 148 -5.49 -22.10 14.19
CA LEU A 148 -5.77 -23.34 14.87
C LEU A 148 -6.74 -24.16 14.02
N LEU A 149 -6.31 -25.36 13.64
CA LEU A 149 -7.08 -26.28 12.81
C LEU A 149 -7.09 -27.65 13.49
N GLU A 150 -8.28 -28.20 13.67
CA GLU A 150 -8.50 -29.53 14.25
C GLU A 150 -9.13 -30.45 13.21
N ARG A 151 -8.51 -31.61 12.96
CA ARG A 151 -9.03 -32.59 12.02
C ARG A 151 -8.82 -34.03 12.39
N ASP A 152 -9.91 -34.79 12.34
CA ASP A 152 -9.89 -36.23 12.54
C ASP A 152 -9.07 -36.96 11.48
N PHE A 153 -8.59 -38.15 11.83
CA PHE A 153 -7.91 -39.01 10.87
C PHE A 153 -8.89 -39.52 9.81
N PRO A 154 -8.53 -39.46 8.51
CA PRO A 154 -9.39 -39.96 7.43
C PRO A 154 -9.52 -41.50 7.48
N LEU A 155 -8.57 -42.18 8.11
CA LEU A 155 -8.57 -43.61 8.38
C LEU A 155 -8.23 -43.81 9.86
N MET A 156 -8.81 -44.82 10.51
CA MET A 156 -8.55 -45.13 11.93
C MET A 156 -8.91 -43.98 12.90
N ALA A 157 -10.04 -43.30 12.67
CA ALA A 157 -10.53 -42.22 13.53
C ALA A 157 -10.70 -42.62 15.02
N SER A 158 -10.92 -43.92 15.29
CA SER A 158 -11.07 -44.46 16.65
C SER A 158 -9.75 -44.64 17.41
N LEU A 159 -8.58 -44.43 16.79
CA LEU A 159 -7.29 -44.50 17.48
C LEU A 159 -6.96 -43.15 18.14
N PRO A 160 -6.66 -43.11 19.46
CA PRO A 160 -6.15 -41.89 20.10
C PRO A 160 -4.86 -41.43 19.42
N PRO A 161 -4.65 -40.13 19.12
CA PRO A 161 -5.39 -38.96 19.60
C PRO A 161 -6.63 -38.54 18.78
N HIS A 162 -7.22 -39.44 17.98
CA HIS A 162 -8.44 -39.26 17.16
C HIS A 162 -8.33 -38.24 16.03
N GLY A 163 -7.25 -37.45 15.98
CA GLY A 163 -7.01 -36.50 14.91
C GLY A 163 -5.67 -35.77 15.00
N TYR A 164 -5.50 -34.81 14.10
CA TYR A 164 -4.43 -33.84 14.03
C TYR A 164 -4.91 -32.49 14.57
N GLN A 165 -4.10 -31.88 15.42
CA GLN A 165 -4.24 -30.48 15.82
C GLN A 165 -3.05 -29.70 15.28
N TYR A 166 -3.32 -28.70 14.46
CA TYR A 166 -2.32 -27.78 13.93
C TYR A 166 -2.49 -26.42 14.58
N ASN A 167 -1.53 -26.04 15.41
CA ASN A 167 -1.39 -24.68 15.91
C ASN A 167 -0.21 -24.02 15.18
N THR A 168 -0.51 -23.22 14.18
CA THR A 168 0.49 -22.62 13.31
C THR A 168 0.49 -21.11 13.48
N GLU A 169 1.67 -20.55 13.68
CA GLU A 169 1.90 -19.11 13.78
C GLU A 169 2.69 -18.60 12.59
N PHE A 170 2.37 -17.39 12.13
CA PHE A 170 3.13 -16.66 11.13
C PHE A 170 3.27 -15.21 11.58
N SER A 171 4.49 -14.70 11.62
CA SER A 171 4.75 -13.32 12.02
C SER A 171 5.21 -12.49 10.83
N ILE A 172 4.70 -11.26 10.71
CA ILE A 172 5.23 -10.24 9.81
C ILE A 172 5.68 -9.04 10.62
N LEU A 173 6.74 -8.41 10.15
CA LEU A 173 7.12 -7.09 10.61
C LEU A 173 6.48 -6.05 9.68
N ASP A 174 5.44 -5.36 10.15
CA ASP A 174 4.89 -4.20 9.44
C ASP A 174 5.70 -2.95 9.82
N ASN A 175 6.97 -2.90 9.39
CA ASN A 175 7.86 -1.76 9.63
C ASN A 175 7.57 -0.55 8.71
N ARG A 176 6.40 -0.55 8.05
CA ARG A 176 6.01 0.60 7.26
C ARG A 176 5.46 1.58 8.28
N TRP A 177 6.28 2.53 8.73
CA TRP A 177 5.91 3.75 9.45
C TRP A 177 4.79 4.53 8.76
N GLN A 178 3.60 3.94 8.72
CA GLN A 178 2.43 4.43 8.06
C GLN A 178 1.88 5.53 8.93
N PHE A 179 1.48 6.63 8.29
CA PHE A 179 1.08 7.83 9.01
C PHE A 179 0.01 7.56 10.07
N TRP A 180 -0.95 6.67 9.80
CA TRP A 180 -2.03 6.35 10.73
C TRP A 180 -1.58 5.49 11.93
N GLN A 181 -0.56 4.65 11.78
CA GLN A 181 0.01 3.88 12.90
C GLN A 181 0.74 4.79 13.88
N MET A 182 1.25 5.92 13.39
CA MET A 182 1.89 6.98 14.19
C MET A 182 0.91 8.00 14.77
N GLY A 183 -0.41 7.74 14.70
CA GLY A 183 -1.43 8.69 15.15
C GLY A 183 -1.56 9.95 14.28
N LEU A 184 -1.02 9.94 13.05
CA LEU A 184 -1.12 11.06 12.12
C LEU A 184 -2.33 10.91 11.18
N ALA A 185 -2.88 12.02 10.71
CA ALA A 185 -4.08 12.02 9.88
C ALA A 185 -3.82 11.80 8.37
N SER A 186 -2.60 12.07 7.88
CA SER A 186 -2.24 11.90 6.47
C SER A 186 -0.73 11.71 6.25
N ASN A 187 -0.33 11.16 5.11
CA ASN A 187 1.08 11.11 4.67
C ASN A 187 1.75 12.50 4.53
N ARG A 188 0.94 13.55 4.40
CA ARG A 188 1.41 14.95 4.36
C ARG A 188 1.57 15.56 5.76
N SER A 189 1.08 14.86 6.79
CA SER A 189 1.25 15.29 8.17
C SER A 189 2.71 15.12 8.56
N ARG A 190 3.22 16.06 9.34
CA ARG A 190 4.62 16.06 9.77
C ARG A 190 4.84 14.94 10.76
N ARG A 191 5.66 13.95 10.39
CA ARG A 191 6.11 12.87 11.27
C ARG A 191 6.87 13.38 12.48
N THR A 192 7.43 14.59 12.38
CA THR A 192 8.16 15.30 13.43
C THR A 192 7.35 15.44 14.72
N LEU A 193 6.03 15.65 14.66
CA LEU A 193 5.24 15.83 15.88
C LEU A 193 4.99 14.53 16.65
N GLY A 194 4.87 13.41 15.94
CA GLY A 194 4.77 12.10 16.60
C GLY A 194 6.12 11.63 17.15
N LEU A 195 7.20 11.86 16.40
CA LEU A 195 8.56 11.48 16.78
C LEU A 195 9.14 12.32 17.92
N TYR A 196 8.77 13.60 18.01
CA TYR A 196 9.28 14.53 19.02
C TYR A 196 8.11 15.11 19.83
N PRO A 197 7.70 14.43 20.92
CA PRO A 197 6.55 14.83 21.72
C PRO A 197 6.71 16.22 22.34
N ASP A 198 7.95 16.67 22.58
CA ASP A 198 8.26 18.01 23.08
C ASP A 198 7.73 19.13 22.15
N PHE A 199 7.55 18.85 20.85
CA PHE A 199 6.97 19.82 19.91
C PHE A 199 5.45 19.74 19.79
N LEU A 200 4.82 18.75 20.41
CA LEU A 200 3.38 18.50 20.37
C LEU A 200 2.66 19.59 21.20
N GLY A 201 2.16 20.63 20.52
CA GLY A 201 1.51 21.79 21.13
C GLY A 201 2.31 23.09 20.99
N LEU A 202 3.65 23.01 21.02
CA LEU A 202 4.52 24.15 20.75
C LEU A 202 4.66 24.47 19.25
N TRP A 203 4.29 23.53 18.38
CA TRP A 203 4.41 23.66 16.93
C TRP A 203 3.80 24.95 16.37
N THR A 204 2.62 25.31 16.86
CA THR A 204 1.92 26.52 16.41
C THR A 204 2.72 27.77 16.72
N ARG A 205 3.41 27.79 17.87
CA ARG A 205 4.28 28.89 18.30
C ARG A 205 5.60 28.92 17.52
N ILE A 206 6.26 27.77 17.39
CA ILE A 206 7.55 27.64 16.66
C ILE A 206 7.39 28.00 15.18
N THR A 207 6.27 27.61 14.58
CA THR A 207 6.01 27.91 13.15
C THR A 207 5.30 29.24 12.91
N ALA A 208 4.93 29.99 13.97
CA ALA A 208 4.17 31.23 13.83
C ALA A 208 4.90 32.27 12.98
N GLU A 209 6.17 32.53 13.28
CA GLU A 209 6.98 33.52 12.56
C GLU A 209 7.29 33.08 11.11
N PRO A 210 7.78 31.86 10.84
CA PRO A 210 7.94 31.37 9.47
C PRO A 210 6.63 31.42 8.67
N ARG A 211 5.50 31.05 9.29
CA ARG A 211 4.17 31.09 8.66
C ARG A 211 3.72 32.52 8.38
N ALA A 212 3.95 33.45 9.31
CA ALA A 212 3.66 34.86 9.10
C ALA A 212 4.53 35.46 7.98
N ARG A 213 5.80 35.06 7.89
CA ARG A 213 6.70 35.46 6.78
C ARG A 213 6.21 34.89 5.44
N PHE A 214 5.84 33.61 5.39
CA PHE A 214 5.27 33.00 4.19
C PHE A 214 3.97 33.68 3.76
N ASN A 215 3.05 33.93 4.71
CA ASN A 215 1.81 34.63 4.42
C ASN A 215 2.05 36.05 3.90
N ARG A 216 3.03 36.78 4.44
CA ARG A 216 3.44 38.09 3.92
C ARG A 216 3.98 38.01 2.50
N LEU A 217 4.85 37.03 2.21
CA LEU A 217 5.36 36.82 0.85
C LEU A 217 4.24 36.43 -0.13
N ALA A 218 3.31 35.56 0.29
CA ALA A 218 2.15 35.20 -0.51
C ALA A 218 1.25 36.42 -0.80
N ALA A 219 0.97 37.24 0.22
CA ALA A 219 0.21 38.49 0.05
C ALA A 219 0.95 39.51 -0.82
N GLN A 220 2.29 39.59 -0.73
CA GLN A 220 3.08 40.44 -1.62
C GLN A 220 2.97 39.97 -3.07
N LEU A 221 3.05 38.66 -3.32
CA LEU A 221 2.85 38.08 -4.65
C LEU A 221 1.43 38.30 -5.19
N GLU A 222 0.42 38.39 -4.33
CA GLU A 222 -0.93 38.81 -4.74
C GLU A 222 -0.98 40.29 -5.18
N VAL A 223 -0.11 41.15 -4.62
CA VAL A 223 -0.13 42.62 -4.79
C VAL A 223 0.88 43.15 -5.82
N VAL A 224 1.94 42.41 -6.20
CA VAL A 224 2.91 42.87 -7.21
C VAL A 224 2.23 43.11 -8.56
N ASN A 225 1.92 44.38 -8.83
CA ASN A 225 1.53 44.98 -10.12
C ASN A 225 0.80 44.08 -11.13
N ARG A 226 -0.34 43.50 -10.73
CA ARG A 226 -1.28 42.86 -11.66
C ARG A 226 -1.86 43.81 -12.73
N ARG A 227 -1.61 45.13 -12.71
CA ARG A 227 -2.15 46.05 -13.73
C ARG A 227 -1.75 45.68 -15.17
N GLN A 228 -0.55 45.14 -15.38
CA GLN A 228 -0.13 44.64 -16.69
C GLN A 228 -0.75 43.26 -17.03
N MET A 229 -1.37 42.62 -16.04
CA MET A 229 -2.01 41.30 -16.07
C MET A 229 -3.54 41.38 -15.97
N ASP A 230 -4.11 42.59 -15.85
CA ASP A 230 -5.56 42.84 -15.79
C ASP A 230 -6.27 42.31 -17.04
N LEU A 231 -5.56 42.19 -18.17
CA LEU A 231 -6.07 41.59 -19.41
C LEU A 231 -6.57 40.15 -19.23
N PHE A 232 -5.93 39.37 -18.35
CA PHE A 232 -6.28 37.95 -18.14
C PHE A 232 -7.16 37.73 -16.90
N ASP A 233 -7.00 38.54 -15.85
CA ASP A 233 -7.76 38.40 -14.60
C ASP A 233 -9.07 39.20 -14.57
N ARG A 234 -9.18 40.27 -15.38
CA ARG A 234 -10.29 41.22 -15.34
C ARG A 234 -10.92 41.43 -16.71
N ASP A 235 -10.95 40.36 -17.50
CA ASP A 235 -11.68 40.37 -18.76
C ASP A 235 -13.16 40.74 -18.50
N ARG A 236 -13.63 41.76 -19.22
CA ARG A 236 -14.99 42.30 -19.03
C ARG A 236 -16.06 41.34 -19.54
N GLU A 237 -15.77 40.55 -20.58
CA GLU A 237 -16.73 39.61 -21.16
C GLU A 237 -16.94 38.41 -20.23
N LEU A 238 -15.85 37.76 -19.81
CA LEU A 238 -15.90 36.65 -18.85
C LEU A 238 -16.46 37.11 -17.50
N GLY A 239 -16.05 38.29 -17.03
CA GLY A 239 -16.56 38.88 -15.78
C GLY A 239 -18.07 39.16 -15.83
N ALA A 240 -18.57 39.68 -16.95
CA ALA A 240 -19.99 39.92 -17.15
C ALA A 240 -20.79 38.61 -17.23
N TYR A 241 -20.26 37.60 -17.94
CA TYR A 241 -20.93 36.31 -18.10
C TYR A 241 -20.97 35.49 -16.80
N HIS A 242 -19.83 35.32 -16.13
CA HIS A 242 -19.75 34.53 -14.89
C HIS A 242 -20.18 35.31 -13.63
N ARG A 243 -20.47 36.62 -13.75
CA ARG A 243 -20.76 37.56 -12.65
C ARG A 243 -19.66 37.60 -11.58
N ARG A 244 -18.46 37.15 -11.92
CA ARG A 244 -17.26 37.14 -11.09
C ARG A 244 -16.04 37.12 -11.98
N TYR A 245 -14.96 37.71 -11.52
CA TYR A 245 -13.66 37.58 -12.15
C TYR A 245 -13.04 36.22 -11.81
N ILE A 246 -12.51 35.52 -12.82
CA ILE A 246 -11.85 34.23 -12.68
C ILE A 246 -10.34 34.48 -12.60
N ASP A 247 -9.70 34.03 -11.53
CA ASP A 247 -8.24 34.07 -11.41
C ASP A 247 -7.64 32.88 -12.17
N TYR A 248 -6.95 33.19 -13.27
CA TYR A 248 -6.30 32.19 -14.12
C TYR A 248 -4.87 31.87 -13.66
N TYR A 249 -4.29 32.69 -12.78
CA TYR A 249 -2.92 32.51 -12.35
C TYR A 249 -2.77 31.35 -11.36
N PRO A 250 -1.66 30.61 -11.42
CA PRO A 250 -1.43 29.52 -10.51
C PRO A 250 -1.08 30.09 -9.13
N ASN A 251 -2.01 29.97 -8.19
CA ASN A 251 -1.76 30.34 -6.81
C ASN A 251 -0.75 29.38 -6.17
N PRO A 252 0.14 29.88 -5.28
CA PRO A 252 0.96 28.99 -4.47
C PRO A 252 0.06 28.05 -3.67
N PRO A 253 0.43 26.76 -3.52
CA PRO A 253 -0.42 25.79 -2.85
C PRO A 253 -0.78 26.27 -1.44
N ARG A 254 -2.08 26.41 -1.17
CA ARG A 254 -2.60 26.78 0.16
C ARG A 254 -2.09 25.75 1.16
N GLY A 255 -1.24 26.19 2.09
CA GLY A 255 -0.64 25.33 3.10
C GLY A 255 0.70 24.70 2.70
N SER A 256 1.45 25.27 1.76
CA SER A 256 2.88 25.00 1.68
C SER A 256 3.52 25.36 3.02
N ARG A 257 3.86 24.34 3.80
CA ARG A 257 4.47 24.52 5.12
C ARG A 257 5.99 24.45 5.04
N THR A 258 6.56 24.27 3.85
CA THR A 258 7.99 24.00 3.68
C THR A 258 8.81 25.29 3.57
N CYS A 259 10.01 25.24 4.12
CA CYS A 259 11.04 26.26 4.02
C CYS A 259 12.31 25.71 3.35
N ALA A 260 12.26 24.47 2.84
CA ALA A 260 13.39 23.85 2.16
C ALA A 260 13.60 24.50 0.78
N PRO A 261 14.81 25.02 0.47
CA PRO A 261 15.08 25.69 -0.80
C PRO A 261 14.71 24.86 -2.02
N GLY A 262 15.12 23.59 -2.08
CA GLY A 262 14.83 22.72 -3.21
C GLY A 262 13.33 22.38 -3.39
N GLU A 263 12.54 22.37 -2.32
CA GLU A 263 11.08 22.19 -2.46
C GLU A 263 10.40 23.48 -2.92
N LEU A 264 10.90 24.64 -2.49
CA LEU A 264 10.45 25.94 -2.98
C LEU A 264 10.78 26.11 -4.48
N ASP A 265 11.97 25.68 -4.90
CA ASP A 265 12.39 25.67 -6.30
C ASP A 265 11.51 24.73 -7.13
N ALA A 266 11.21 23.53 -6.62
CA ALA A 266 10.31 22.59 -7.31
C ALA A 266 8.88 23.14 -7.45
N ILE A 267 8.37 23.84 -6.42
CA ILE A 267 7.09 24.55 -6.48
C ILE A 267 7.15 25.70 -7.48
N ALA A 268 8.21 26.51 -7.45
CA ALA A 268 8.42 27.62 -8.37
C ALA A 268 8.50 27.11 -9.82
N ASP A 269 9.29 26.07 -10.09
CA ASP A 269 9.37 25.40 -11.38
C ASP A 269 8.01 24.86 -11.83
N GLN A 270 7.21 24.31 -10.91
CA GLN A 270 5.87 23.85 -11.24
C GLN A 270 4.94 25.01 -11.62
N LEU A 271 5.02 26.14 -10.92
CA LEU A 271 4.28 27.35 -11.23
C LEU A 271 4.73 27.94 -12.58
N ILE A 272 6.04 28.02 -12.83
CA ILE A 272 6.65 28.47 -14.09
C ILE A 272 6.23 27.56 -15.25
N ARG A 273 6.23 26.23 -15.05
CA ARG A 273 5.72 25.25 -16.03
C ARG A 273 4.25 25.47 -16.39
N ARG A 274 3.43 25.98 -15.48
CA ARG A 274 2.02 26.34 -15.73
C ARG A 274 1.87 27.66 -16.49
N ILE A 275 2.87 28.53 -16.45
CA ILE A 275 2.82 29.88 -17.03
C ILE A 275 3.23 29.91 -18.51
N GLY A 276 4.30 29.21 -18.95
CA GLY A 276 4.85 29.59 -20.27
C GLY A 276 5.80 28.67 -21.04
N ILE A 277 5.84 27.36 -20.82
CA ILE A 277 6.61 26.49 -21.74
C ILE A 277 5.65 25.77 -22.71
N PRO A 278 5.62 26.15 -24.00
CA PRO A 278 4.91 25.41 -25.03
C PRO A 278 5.67 24.10 -25.23
N ARG A 279 5.06 23.00 -24.76
CA ARG A 279 5.44 21.65 -25.18
C ARG A 279 4.24 21.07 -25.93
N PRO A 280 4.47 20.12 -26.85
CA PRO A 280 3.43 19.23 -27.33
C PRO A 280 2.76 18.59 -26.12
N ARG A 281 1.50 18.95 -25.89
CA ARG A 281 0.77 18.56 -24.69
C ARG A 281 -0.42 17.73 -25.14
N THR A 282 -0.50 16.49 -24.66
CA THR A 282 -1.52 15.52 -25.09
C THR A 282 -2.94 15.89 -24.66
N ASN A 283 -3.11 16.93 -23.83
CA ASN A 283 -4.42 17.45 -23.44
C ASN A 283 -4.42 18.95 -23.07
N LEU A 284 -5.60 19.58 -23.16
CA LEU A 284 -5.82 21.00 -22.85
C LEU A 284 -5.53 21.36 -21.38
N GLN A 285 -5.67 20.41 -20.44
CA GLN A 285 -5.35 20.62 -19.02
C GLN A 285 -3.85 20.83 -18.79
N GLN A 286 -3.00 20.25 -19.64
CA GLN A 286 -1.58 20.47 -19.60
C GLN A 286 -1.19 21.80 -20.23
N ALA A 287 -2.01 22.40 -21.12
CA ALA A 287 -1.70 23.64 -21.86
C ALA A 287 -1.60 24.92 -20.99
N GLY A 288 -1.76 24.82 -19.67
CA GLY A 288 -1.50 25.90 -18.73
C GLY A 288 -2.57 27.00 -18.80
N ILE A 289 -2.17 28.25 -18.55
CA ILE A 289 -3.07 29.42 -18.59
C ILE A 289 -3.78 29.55 -19.96
N PRO A 290 -3.09 29.47 -21.12
CA PRO A 290 -3.74 29.59 -22.43
C PRO A 290 -4.79 28.50 -22.72
N GLY A 291 -4.54 27.27 -22.28
CA GLY A 291 -5.50 26.16 -22.43
C GLY A 291 -6.76 26.36 -21.58
N ARG A 292 -6.58 26.79 -20.33
CA ARG A 292 -7.71 27.05 -19.42
C ARG A 292 -8.55 28.25 -19.86
N LEU A 293 -7.89 29.33 -20.30
CA LEU A 293 -8.57 30.53 -20.78
C LEU A 293 -9.35 30.27 -22.06
N SER A 294 -8.74 29.61 -23.05
CA SER A 294 -9.43 29.25 -24.30
C SER A 294 -10.63 28.33 -24.06
N GLN A 295 -10.54 27.41 -23.10
CA GLN A 295 -11.65 26.54 -22.73
C GLN A 295 -12.83 27.32 -22.13
N ASP A 296 -12.58 28.22 -21.18
CA ASP A 296 -13.63 29.01 -20.55
C ASP A 296 -14.35 29.93 -21.57
N PHE A 297 -13.59 30.56 -22.49
CA PHE A 297 -14.19 31.35 -23.58
C PHE A 297 -15.02 30.49 -24.54
N LEU A 298 -14.53 29.30 -24.87
CA LEU A 298 -15.22 28.39 -25.78
C LEU A 298 -16.52 27.84 -25.17
N ASP A 299 -16.52 27.54 -23.87
CA ASP A 299 -17.73 27.15 -23.13
C ASP A 299 -18.73 28.31 -23.06
N MET A 300 -18.25 29.54 -22.82
CA MET A 300 -19.08 30.75 -22.85
C MET A 300 -19.73 30.98 -24.23
N TYR A 301 -18.94 31.01 -25.31
CA TYR A 301 -19.48 31.28 -26.65
C TYR A 301 -20.41 30.17 -27.16
N ARG A 302 -20.18 28.91 -26.77
CA ARG A 302 -21.12 27.81 -27.07
C ARG A 302 -22.46 28.03 -26.38
N ALA A 303 -22.45 28.42 -25.10
CA ALA A 303 -23.66 28.72 -24.36
C ALA A 303 -24.41 29.94 -24.94
N LEU A 304 -23.70 31.01 -25.30
CA LEU A 304 -24.30 32.21 -25.92
C LEU A 304 -24.89 31.91 -27.30
N ARG A 305 -24.22 31.08 -28.11
CA ARG A 305 -24.75 30.62 -29.40
C ARG A 305 -26.04 29.83 -29.24
N ASP A 306 -26.09 28.92 -28.28
CA ASP A 306 -27.27 28.09 -28.04
C ASP A 306 -28.44 28.94 -27.52
N GLN A 307 -28.16 29.96 -26.70
CA GLN A 307 -29.14 30.96 -26.27
C GLN A 307 -29.65 31.82 -27.44
N ALA A 308 -28.76 32.30 -28.33
CA ALA A 308 -29.14 33.08 -29.50
C ALA A 308 -30.03 32.28 -30.47
N ARG A 309 -29.76 30.98 -30.62
CA ARG A 309 -30.62 30.06 -31.39
C ARG A 309 -32.02 29.92 -30.79
N LEU A 310 -32.13 29.83 -29.46
CA LEU A 310 -33.42 29.79 -28.78
C LEU A 310 -34.21 31.09 -28.93
N GLN A 311 -33.52 32.22 -29.10
CA GLN A 311 -34.11 33.54 -29.30
C GLN A 311 -34.36 33.89 -30.78
N ASN A 312 -34.11 32.96 -31.72
CA ASN A 312 -34.19 33.17 -33.18
C ASN A 312 -33.30 34.32 -33.69
N ASP A 313 -32.20 34.65 -33.01
CA ASP A 313 -31.22 35.63 -33.47
C ASP A 313 -30.11 34.96 -34.30
N ALA A 314 -30.35 34.91 -35.62
CA ALA A 314 -29.44 34.28 -36.57
C ALA A 314 -28.11 35.04 -36.74
N GLN A 315 -28.08 36.36 -36.56
CA GLN A 315 -26.87 37.16 -36.71
C GLN A 315 -25.89 36.90 -35.56
N SER A 316 -26.38 36.94 -34.31
CA SER A 316 -25.55 36.66 -33.14
C SER A 316 -25.06 35.22 -33.12
N ALA A 317 -25.92 34.26 -33.50
CA ALA A 317 -25.52 32.84 -33.59
C ALA A 317 -24.41 32.59 -34.63
N ALA A 318 -24.44 33.29 -35.77
CA ALA A 318 -23.39 33.21 -36.78
C ALA A 318 -22.06 33.81 -36.27
N ALA A 319 -22.10 34.98 -35.62
CA ALA A 319 -20.92 35.63 -35.05
C ALA A 319 -20.22 34.76 -34.00
N TYR A 320 -20.98 34.15 -33.08
CA TYR A 320 -20.40 33.22 -32.09
C TYR A 320 -19.81 31.96 -32.72
N THR A 321 -20.39 31.48 -33.83
CA THR A 321 -19.87 30.30 -34.53
C THR A 321 -18.47 30.58 -35.12
N THR A 322 -18.24 31.77 -35.68
CA THR A 322 -16.92 32.18 -36.18
C THR A 322 -15.88 32.27 -35.06
N LEU A 323 -16.25 32.83 -33.90
CA LEU A 323 -15.36 32.93 -32.73
C LEU A 323 -15.00 31.54 -32.15
N ILE A 324 -15.97 30.62 -32.10
CA ILE A 324 -15.72 29.23 -31.69
C ILE A 324 -14.69 28.56 -32.61
N GLN A 325 -14.82 28.72 -33.93
CA GLN A 325 -13.89 28.15 -34.91
C GLN A 325 -12.46 28.70 -34.75
N GLN A 326 -12.32 30.00 -34.48
CA GLN A 326 -11.02 30.63 -34.22
C GLN A 326 -10.37 30.08 -32.94
N LEU A 327 -11.16 29.90 -31.87
CA LEU A 327 -10.66 29.34 -30.61
C LEU A 327 -10.31 27.86 -30.73
N GLU A 328 -11.07 27.07 -31.48
CA GLU A 328 -10.77 25.66 -31.75
C GLU A 328 -9.46 25.51 -32.56
N ALA A 329 -9.24 26.38 -33.55
CA ALA A 329 -7.97 26.42 -34.29
C ALA A 329 -6.79 26.81 -33.39
N PHE A 330 -6.98 27.78 -32.49
CA PHE A 330 -5.98 28.15 -31.50
C PHE A 330 -5.69 27.01 -30.51
N GLN A 331 -6.71 26.34 -29.99
CA GLN A 331 -6.54 25.18 -29.11
C GLN A 331 -5.78 24.04 -29.79
N ALA A 332 -6.04 23.78 -31.07
CA ALA A 332 -5.29 22.80 -31.85
C ALA A 332 -3.79 23.14 -31.94
N SER A 333 -3.45 24.43 -32.05
CA SER A 333 -2.05 24.89 -32.06
C SER A 333 -1.34 24.75 -30.71
N LEU A 334 -2.08 24.69 -29.60
CA LEU A 334 -1.52 24.53 -28.24
C LEU A 334 -1.20 23.06 -27.88
N VAL A 335 -1.74 22.11 -28.63
CA VAL A 335 -1.65 20.66 -28.38
C VAL A 335 -0.55 20.00 -29.23
N GLN A 336 -0.08 20.67 -30.29
CA GLN A 336 1.01 20.23 -31.19
C GLN A 336 2.40 20.40 -30.58
#